data_AF-A0A3R7B6M7-F1
#
_entry.id   AF-A0A3R7B6M7-F1
#
_cell.length_a   1.000
_cell.length_b   1.000
_cell.length_c   1.000
_cell.angle_alpha   90.00
_cell.angle_beta   90.00
_cell.angle_gamma   90.00
#
_symmetry.space_group_name_H-M   'P 1'
#
loop_
_entity.id
_entity.type
_entity.pdbx_description
1 polymer ?
#
loop_
_entity_poly.entity_id
_entity_poly.type
_entity_poly.pdbx_seq_one_letter_code
_entity_poly.pdbx_strand_id
1 'polypeptide(L)'
;MSFLDLYTSPVIKFSGIECEFNDADYVVLGVPLDLTSSYRPGSRFAPLAIRESSLNIEDFSFRTGISLNDLKIHDAGDLHIDANMEENLRRLELVTREILGEGKRLVLIGGEHTLTLGSTRGIDRDFAILCFDAHLDLRNEYLGERICHATVMRRVYEVERLRRMLMVGTRAACREEVAYAEEQRISFISSHEINSRGIEEISSRINNLLGEEDAIYLSLDVDVLDPAFAPAVQTPEPDGISTYQLLEIISRINLENLVAFDIVEVAPKYDSGVTAAVAARIIFEVLSRIDICRT
;
A
#
# COMPACT_ATOMS: atom_id res chain seq x y z
N MET A 1 -7.82 -4.46 -38.91
CA MET A 1 -6.73 -4.67 -37.94
C MET A 1 -5.49 -4.08 -38.56
N SER A 2 -4.92 -3.04 -37.95
CA SER A 2 -3.64 -2.51 -38.45
C SER A 2 -2.53 -3.51 -38.11
N PHE A 3 -1.37 -3.43 -38.77
CA PHE A 3 -0.21 -4.21 -38.34
C PHE A 3 0.22 -3.87 -36.90
N LEU A 4 -0.18 -2.69 -36.39
CA LEU A 4 -0.04 -2.33 -34.98
C LEU A 4 -0.80 -3.34 -34.14
N ASP A 5 -2.11 -3.44 -34.34
CA ASP A 5 -2.99 -4.32 -33.55
C ASP A 5 -2.71 -5.81 -33.79
N LEU A 6 -2.10 -6.17 -34.93
CA LEU A 6 -1.81 -7.55 -35.30
C LEU A 6 -0.50 -8.09 -34.69
N TYR A 7 0.43 -7.19 -34.33
CA TYR A 7 1.76 -7.54 -33.83
C TYR A 7 2.06 -6.96 -32.44
N THR A 8 1.09 -6.35 -31.76
CA THR A 8 1.26 -5.80 -30.41
C THR A 8 0.41 -6.52 -29.36
N SER A 9 0.98 -6.72 -28.16
CA SER A 9 0.24 -7.11 -26.96
C SER A 9 0.08 -5.89 -26.05
N PRO A 10 -1.15 -5.39 -25.81
CA PRO A 10 -1.36 -4.36 -24.81
C PRO A 10 -1.07 -4.91 -23.42
N VAL A 11 -0.51 -4.08 -22.54
CA VAL A 11 -0.33 -4.43 -21.12
C VAL A 11 -1.72 -4.44 -20.47
N ILE A 12 -1.97 -5.39 -19.57
CA ILE A 12 -3.19 -5.38 -18.75
C ILE A 12 -3.13 -4.12 -17.89
N LYS A 13 -4.19 -3.31 -17.94
CA LYS A 13 -4.34 -2.07 -17.17
C LYS A 13 -5.21 -2.33 -15.95
N PHE A 14 -4.95 -1.65 -14.84
CA PHE A 14 -5.80 -1.73 -13.65
C PHE A 14 -7.25 -1.37 -14.00
N SER A 15 -8.19 -2.28 -13.69
CA SER A 15 -9.60 -2.23 -14.04
C SER A 15 -9.94 -2.12 -15.54
N GLY A 16 -8.95 -2.16 -16.44
CA GLY A 16 -9.17 -1.97 -17.88
C GLY A 16 -9.59 -0.54 -18.28
N ILE A 17 -9.51 0.42 -17.37
CA ILE A 17 -9.86 1.83 -17.61
C ILE A 17 -8.57 2.65 -17.54
N GLU A 18 -8.36 3.53 -18.53
CA GLU A 18 -7.21 4.41 -18.58
C GLU A 18 -7.57 5.73 -19.25
N CYS A 19 -7.06 6.82 -18.69
CA CYS A 19 -6.96 8.12 -19.35
C CYS A 19 -5.50 8.48 -19.62
N GLU A 20 -5.27 9.48 -20.46
CA GLU A 20 -3.93 10.02 -20.70
C GLU A 20 -3.35 10.61 -19.40
N PHE A 21 -2.03 10.49 -19.23
CA PHE A 21 -1.34 10.95 -18.02
C PHE A 21 -1.71 12.39 -17.63
N ASN A 22 -1.82 13.30 -18.61
CA ASN A 22 -2.13 14.70 -18.36
C ASN A 22 -3.54 14.92 -17.77
N ASP A 23 -4.50 14.07 -18.15
CA ASP A 23 -5.89 14.15 -17.69
C ASP A 23 -6.12 13.38 -16.38
N ALA A 24 -5.14 12.57 -15.95
CA ALA A 24 -5.25 11.71 -14.80
C ALA A 24 -5.13 12.47 -13.47
N ASP A 25 -6.00 12.09 -12.54
CA ASP A 25 -5.94 12.47 -11.13
C ASP A 25 -5.13 11.45 -10.31
N TYR A 26 -5.20 10.17 -10.71
CA TYR A 26 -4.57 9.03 -10.04
C TYR A 26 -3.64 8.32 -11.01
N VAL A 27 -2.41 8.02 -10.58
CA VAL A 27 -1.44 7.25 -11.36
C VAL A 27 -1.17 5.94 -10.66
N VAL A 28 -1.48 4.83 -11.32
CA VAL A 28 -1.13 3.48 -10.88
C VAL A 28 0.25 3.11 -11.42
N LEU A 29 1.10 2.58 -10.56
CA LEU A 29 2.44 2.10 -10.91
C LEU A 29 2.70 0.77 -10.20
N GLY A 30 3.06 -0.26 -10.97
CA GLY A 30 3.53 -1.53 -10.42
C GLY A 30 5.00 -1.46 -10.02
N VAL A 31 5.37 -2.09 -8.90
CA VAL A 31 6.76 -2.17 -8.43
C VAL A 31 7.06 -3.64 -8.12
N PRO A 32 7.51 -4.44 -9.10
CA PRO A 32 7.69 -5.89 -8.96
C PRO A 32 8.98 -6.26 -8.19
N LEU A 33 9.15 -5.69 -6.99
CA LEU A 33 10.30 -5.86 -6.10
C LEU A 33 10.12 -7.08 -5.17
N ASP A 34 11.13 -7.93 -5.01
CA ASP A 34 11.08 -9.18 -4.21
C ASP A 34 12.52 -9.68 -3.98
N LEU A 35 13.37 -8.82 -3.38
CA LEU A 35 14.80 -9.06 -3.21
C LEU A 35 15.17 -9.51 -1.81
N THR A 36 14.39 -9.14 -0.80
CA THR A 36 14.74 -9.34 0.61
C THR A 36 13.82 -10.28 1.35
N SER A 37 12.71 -10.71 0.74
CA SER A 37 11.73 -11.61 1.32
C SER A 37 12.36 -12.87 1.91
N SER A 38 12.03 -13.17 3.17
CA SER A 38 12.72 -14.18 3.97
C SER A 38 11.98 -15.52 4.09
N TYR A 39 10.65 -15.55 3.90
CA TYR A 39 9.83 -16.76 4.03
C TYR A 39 9.24 -17.24 2.70
N ARG A 40 8.26 -16.52 2.14
CA ARG A 40 7.61 -16.87 0.87
C ARG A 40 7.96 -15.85 -0.22
N PRO A 41 8.82 -16.18 -1.19
CA PRO A 41 9.13 -15.28 -2.30
C PRO A 41 8.00 -15.27 -3.34
N GLY A 42 7.99 -14.27 -4.21
CA GLY A 42 7.11 -14.22 -5.37
C GLY A 42 6.21 -13.00 -5.43
N SER A 43 6.41 -12.01 -4.57
CA SER A 43 5.65 -10.77 -4.61
C SER A 43 5.92 -9.91 -5.85
N ARG A 44 7.04 -10.16 -6.56
CA ARG A 44 7.30 -9.58 -7.89
C ARG A 44 6.20 -9.85 -8.93
N PHE A 45 5.36 -10.87 -8.72
CA PHE A 45 4.26 -11.22 -9.62
C PHE A 45 2.93 -10.55 -9.22
N ALA A 46 2.87 -9.87 -8.08
CA ALA A 46 1.66 -9.21 -7.59
C ALA A 46 1.13 -8.09 -8.51
N PRO A 47 1.96 -7.22 -9.10
CA PRO A 47 1.45 -6.18 -9.99
C PRO A 47 0.60 -6.73 -11.13
N LEU A 48 1.05 -7.80 -11.79
CA LEU A 48 0.29 -8.46 -12.84
C LEU A 48 -0.99 -9.12 -12.29
N ALA A 49 -0.87 -9.93 -11.24
CA ALA A 49 -2.00 -10.69 -10.70
C ALA A 49 -3.13 -9.80 -10.16
N ILE A 50 -2.78 -8.66 -9.56
CA ILE A 50 -3.74 -7.67 -9.06
C ILE A 50 -4.43 -6.97 -10.24
N ARG A 51 -3.68 -6.60 -11.29
CA ARG A 51 -4.29 -6.06 -12.51
C ARG A 51 -5.24 -7.06 -13.17
N GLU A 52 -4.85 -8.32 -13.31
CA GLU A 52 -5.73 -9.39 -13.83
C GLU A 52 -7.00 -9.53 -12.98
N SER A 53 -6.85 -9.55 -11.65
CA SER A 53 -7.99 -9.68 -10.72
C SER A 53 -8.90 -8.45 -10.76
N SER A 54 -8.33 -7.27 -10.99
CA SER A 54 -9.10 -6.01 -11.09
C SER A 54 -10.02 -5.95 -12.31
N LEU A 55 -9.81 -6.78 -13.34
CA LEU A 55 -10.75 -6.90 -14.46
C LEU A 55 -12.05 -7.62 -14.09
N ASN A 56 -12.06 -8.36 -12.97
CA ASN A 56 -13.20 -9.15 -12.52
C ASN A 56 -14.00 -8.47 -11.40
N ILE A 57 -13.48 -7.40 -10.79
CA ILE A 57 -14.21 -6.70 -9.73
C ILE A 57 -15.27 -5.79 -10.35
N GLU A 58 -16.49 -5.81 -9.77
CA GLU A 58 -17.54 -4.86 -10.16
C GLU A 58 -17.13 -3.43 -9.82
N ASP A 59 -17.50 -2.51 -10.70
CA ASP A 59 -16.99 -1.14 -10.77
C ASP A 59 -17.61 -0.15 -9.78
N PHE A 60 -18.63 -0.55 -9.02
CA PHE A 60 -19.34 0.31 -8.08
C PHE A 60 -18.97 0.02 -6.62
N SER A 61 -18.69 1.06 -5.84
CA SER A 61 -18.55 0.95 -4.39
C SER A 61 -19.85 1.35 -3.69
N PHE A 62 -20.43 0.42 -2.92
CA PHE A 62 -21.59 0.70 -2.06
C PHE A 62 -21.24 1.57 -0.85
N ARG A 63 -19.96 1.72 -0.51
CA ARG A 63 -19.51 2.48 0.66
C ARG A 63 -19.47 3.97 0.38
N THR A 64 -19.10 4.31 -0.85
CA THR A 64 -18.87 5.68 -1.30
C THR A 64 -19.95 6.12 -2.29
N GLY A 65 -20.49 5.19 -3.10
CA GLY A 65 -21.36 5.50 -4.22
C GLY A 65 -20.61 5.90 -5.50
N ILE A 66 -19.29 5.76 -5.51
CA ILE A 66 -18.42 6.06 -6.65
C ILE A 66 -18.30 4.84 -7.57
N SER A 67 -18.29 5.07 -8.89
CA SER A 67 -17.91 4.08 -9.90
C SER A 67 -16.45 4.25 -10.32
N LEU A 68 -15.76 3.17 -10.71
CA LEU A 68 -14.42 3.24 -11.32
C LEU A 68 -14.40 4.15 -12.56
N ASN A 69 -15.50 4.26 -13.30
CA ASN A 69 -15.60 5.13 -14.46
C ASN A 69 -15.58 6.62 -14.11
N ASP A 70 -15.86 6.98 -12.85
CA ASP A 70 -15.79 8.36 -12.37
C ASP A 70 -14.34 8.78 -12.05
N LEU A 71 -13.43 7.80 -11.91
CA LEU A 71 -12.04 8.02 -11.53
C LEU A 71 -11.15 8.18 -12.76
N LYS A 72 -10.40 9.29 -12.82
CA LYS A 72 -9.40 9.53 -13.88
C LYS A 72 -8.08 8.85 -13.54
N ILE A 73 -8.00 7.57 -13.85
CA ILE A 73 -6.84 6.71 -13.57
C ILE A 73 -5.95 6.59 -14.82
N HIS A 74 -4.64 6.72 -14.64
CA HIS A 74 -3.63 6.34 -15.62
C HIS A 74 -2.75 5.22 -15.05
N ASP A 75 -2.59 4.10 -15.76
CA ASP A 75 -1.71 3.00 -15.32
C ASP A 75 -0.39 3.04 -16.09
N ALA A 76 0.64 3.56 -15.42
CA ALA A 76 1.96 3.81 -15.96
C ALA A 76 2.79 2.53 -16.21
N GLY A 77 2.22 1.34 -15.97
CA GLY A 77 2.92 0.08 -16.10
C GLY A 77 3.79 -0.22 -14.89
N ASP A 78 4.96 -0.82 -15.11
CA ASP A 78 5.82 -1.30 -14.03
C ASP A 78 7.17 -0.56 -13.98
N LEU A 79 7.63 -0.27 -12.77
CA LEU A 79 8.98 0.22 -12.52
C LEU A 79 10.01 -0.85 -12.90
N HIS A 80 11.07 -0.44 -13.60
CA HIS A 80 12.18 -1.33 -13.91
C HIS A 80 13.02 -1.65 -12.66
N ILE A 81 13.02 -2.92 -12.28
CA ILE A 81 13.74 -3.43 -11.11
C ILE A 81 15.15 -3.89 -11.48
N ASP A 82 16.12 -3.39 -10.73
CA ASP A 82 17.53 -3.79 -10.70
C ASP A 82 17.78 -4.84 -9.61
N ALA A 83 18.92 -5.54 -9.67
CA ALA A 83 19.35 -6.39 -8.56
C ALA A 83 19.83 -5.58 -7.34
N ASN A 84 20.13 -4.29 -7.52
CA ASN A 84 20.55 -3.38 -6.48
C ASN A 84 19.36 -2.68 -5.80
N MET A 85 19.16 -2.94 -4.51
CA MET A 85 18.07 -2.35 -3.71
C MET A 85 18.09 -0.82 -3.70
N GLU A 86 19.25 -0.20 -3.45
CA GLU A 86 19.35 1.26 -3.35
C GLU A 86 19.02 1.95 -4.69
N GLU A 87 19.42 1.34 -5.81
CA GLU A 87 19.06 1.84 -7.14
C GLU A 87 17.54 1.73 -7.38
N ASN A 88 16.89 0.67 -6.93
CA ASN A 88 15.43 0.55 -7.01
C ASN A 88 14.72 1.63 -6.19
N LEU A 89 15.17 1.86 -4.96
CA LEU A 89 14.63 2.91 -4.09
C LEU A 89 14.83 4.29 -4.70
N ARG A 90 16.01 4.55 -5.28
CA ARG A 90 16.30 5.81 -5.99
C ARG A 90 15.41 6.01 -7.21
N ARG A 91 15.20 4.97 -8.03
CA ARG A 91 14.30 5.04 -9.19
C ARG A 91 12.87 5.37 -8.75
N LEU A 92 12.39 4.68 -7.72
CA LEU A 92 11.05 4.91 -7.18
C LEU A 92 10.93 6.32 -6.58
N GLU A 93 11.95 6.80 -5.85
CA GLU A 93 11.99 8.16 -5.33
C GLU A 93 11.83 9.22 -6.45
N LEU A 94 12.56 9.05 -7.56
CA LEU A 94 12.49 9.97 -8.70
C LEU A 94 11.10 9.96 -9.36
N VAL A 95 10.53 8.76 -9.57
CA VAL A 95 9.20 8.61 -10.17
C VAL A 95 8.11 9.16 -9.26
N THR A 96 8.17 8.87 -7.95
CA THR A 96 7.22 9.42 -6.98
C THR A 96 7.29 10.95 -6.97
N ARG A 97 8.48 11.53 -6.94
CA ARG A 97 8.66 12.98 -6.98
C ARG A 97 8.04 13.61 -8.22
N GLU A 98 8.25 13.03 -9.40
CA GLU A 98 7.71 13.52 -10.66
C GLU A 98 6.17 13.49 -10.67
N ILE A 99 5.57 12.36 -10.31
CA ILE A 99 4.12 12.20 -10.30
C ILE A 99 3.45 13.15 -9.29
N LEU A 100 4.00 13.25 -8.08
CA LEU A 100 3.47 14.15 -7.06
C LEU A 100 3.69 15.63 -7.43
N GLY A 101 4.79 15.96 -8.11
CA GLY A 101 5.11 17.31 -8.60
C GLY A 101 4.12 17.83 -9.64
N GLU A 102 3.51 16.92 -10.42
CA GLU A 102 2.42 17.22 -11.36
C GLU A 102 1.05 17.33 -10.66
N GLY A 103 1.00 17.29 -9.33
CA GLY A 103 -0.22 17.42 -8.54
C GLY A 103 -1.13 16.19 -8.57
N LYS A 104 -0.60 15.04 -9.01
CA LYS A 104 -1.33 13.77 -9.09
C LYS A 104 -1.16 12.95 -7.82
N ARG A 105 -2.04 11.98 -7.61
CA ARG A 105 -1.91 11.00 -6.52
C ARG A 105 -1.33 9.69 -7.03
N LEU A 106 -0.41 9.10 -6.28
CA LEU A 106 0.28 7.87 -6.67
C LEU A 106 -0.32 6.64 -5.98
N VAL A 107 -0.59 5.61 -6.76
CA VAL A 107 -1.04 4.29 -6.30
C VAL A 107 0.01 3.26 -6.69
N LEU A 108 0.61 2.61 -5.70
CA LEU A 108 1.64 1.61 -5.92
C LEU A 108 1.06 0.21 -5.73
N ILE A 109 1.17 -0.61 -6.76
CA ILE A 109 0.93 -2.04 -6.66
C ILE A 109 2.29 -2.70 -6.47
N GLY A 110 2.58 -3.06 -5.22
CA GLY A 110 3.90 -3.48 -4.79
C GLY A 110 4.22 -4.94 -5.01
N GLY A 111 5.47 -5.26 -4.72
CA GLY A 111 5.91 -6.59 -4.31
C GLY A 111 6.19 -6.55 -2.81
N GLU A 112 7.46 -6.53 -2.41
CA GLU A 112 7.85 -6.42 -1.00
C GLU A 112 7.73 -4.99 -0.42
N HIS A 113 7.53 -4.89 0.89
CA HIS A 113 7.23 -3.66 1.63
C HIS A 113 8.34 -2.59 1.55
N THR A 114 9.59 -3.00 1.28
CA THR A 114 10.76 -2.11 1.18
C THR A 114 10.55 -0.92 0.23
N LEU A 115 9.70 -1.08 -0.80
CA LEU A 115 9.38 0.00 -1.76
C LEU A 115 8.82 1.26 -1.09
N THR A 116 8.13 1.13 0.05
CA THR A 116 7.54 2.25 0.79
C THR A 116 8.61 3.28 1.17
N LEU A 117 9.84 2.84 1.48
CA LEU A 117 10.97 3.74 1.72
C LEU A 117 11.33 4.59 0.49
N GLY A 118 11.35 3.97 -0.70
CA GLY A 118 11.66 4.68 -1.94
C GLY A 118 10.60 5.72 -2.27
N SER A 119 9.33 5.34 -2.14
CA SER A 119 8.20 6.25 -2.39
C SER A 119 8.15 7.42 -1.41
N THR A 120 8.30 7.15 -0.11
CA THR A 120 8.27 8.20 0.93
C THR A 120 9.42 9.20 0.81
N ARG A 121 10.61 8.79 0.35
CA ARG A 121 11.73 9.71 0.02
C ARG A 121 11.38 10.69 -1.11
N GLY A 122 10.46 10.33 -2.00
CA GLY A 122 10.01 11.15 -3.12
C GLY A 122 9.02 12.26 -2.72
N ILE A 123 8.54 12.28 -1.46
CA ILE A 123 7.57 13.27 -0.99
C ILE A 123 8.28 14.57 -0.62
N ASP A 124 7.99 15.64 -1.37
CA ASP A 124 8.66 16.94 -1.24
C ASP A 124 8.09 17.90 -0.18
N ARG A 125 7.35 17.38 0.79
CA ARG A 125 6.71 18.12 1.89
C ARG A 125 6.60 17.28 3.16
N ASP A 126 6.30 17.93 4.27
CA ASP A 126 6.02 17.24 5.53
C ASP A 126 4.82 16.30 5.37
N PHE A 127 4.93 15.10 5.93
CA PHE A 127 3.88 14.08 5.79
C PHE A 127 3.76 13.19 7.02
N ALA A 128 2.59 12.56 7.15
CA ALA A 128 2.33 11.47 8.07
C ALA A 128 2.20 10.15 7.31
N ILE A 129 2.59 9.04 7.95
CA ILE A 129 2.34 7.70 7.42
C ILE A 129 1.38 6.92 8.30
N LEU A 130 0.35 6.36 7.66
CA LEU A 130 -0.53 5.33 8.21
C LEU A 130 -0.13 4.00 7.57
N CYS A 131 0.29 3.03 8.37
CA CYS A 131 0.66 1.70 7.90
C CYS A 131 -0.27 0.66 8.53
N PHE A 132 -0.94 -0.12 7.69
CA PHE A 132 -1.65 -1.32 8.12
C PHE A 132 -0.76 -2.53 7.88
N ASP A 133 -0.46 -3.29 8.93
CA ASP A 133 0.57 -4.32 8.92
C ASP A 133 0.38 -5.30 10.08
N ALA A 134 0.66 -6.59 9.89
CA ALA A 134 0.75 -7.55 10.99
C ALA A 134 2.00 -7.37 11.84
N HIS A 135 3.08 -6.87 11.25
CA HIS A 135 4.38 -6.63 11.87
C HIS A 135 4.53 -5.15 12.24
N LEU A 136 5.68 -4.80 12.84
CA LEU A 136 6.05 -3.39 13.05
C LEU A 136 7.10 -2.94 12.03
N ASP A 137 7.91 -3.87 11.52
CA ASP A 137 9.05 -3.61 10.62
C ASP A 137 9.99 -2.50 11.12
N LEU A 138 10.19 -2.51 12.44
CA LEU A 138 11.00 -1.53 13.17
C LEU A 138 12.38 -2.08 13.56
N ARG A 139 12.82 -3.22 12.99
CA ARG A 139 14.16 -3.76 13.28
C ARG A 139 15.23 -2.79 12.78
N ASN A 140 16.36 -2.72 13.49
CA ASN A 140 17.48 -1.94 13.00
C ASN A 140 18.14 -2.58 11.77
N GLU A 141 18.26 -3.90 11.83
CA GLU A 141 18.93 -4.74 10.85
C GLU A 141 18.24 -6.12 10.86
N TYR A 142 18.20 -6.79 9.72
CA TYR A 142 17.70 -8.14 9.62
C TYR A 142 18.54 -8.93 8.60
N LEU A 143 19.01 -10.11 9.00
CA LEU A 143 19.89 -10.98 8.19
C LEU A 143 21.14 -10.29 7.62
N GLY A 144 21.72 -9.32 8.33
CA GLY A 144 22.90 -8.58 7.87
C GLY A 144 22.58 -7.31 7.07
N GLU A 145 21.30 -7.05 6.78
CA GLU A 145 20.85 -5.95 5.94
C GLU A 145 20.10 -4.89 6.75
N ARG A 146 20.46 -3.62 6.53
CA ARG A 146 19.80 -2.46 7.13
C ARG A 146 18.57 -2.01 6.34
N ILE A 147 18.49 -2.38 5.06
CA ILE A 147 17.41 -2.00 4.13
C ILE A 147 16.79 -3.27 3.57
N CYS A 148 15.69 -3.71 4.18
CA CYS A 148 14.87 -4.83 3.76
C CYS A 148 13.44 -4.69 4.32
N HIS A 149 12.54 -5.59 3.91
CA HIS A 149 11.13 -5.63 4.32
C HIS A 149 10.98 -5.43 5.84
N ALA A 150 11.58 -6.31 6.65
CA ALA A 150 11.52 -6.28 8.12
C ALA A 150 12.13 -5.04 8.84
N THR A 151 12.69 -4.08 8.11
CA THR A 151 13.33 -2.86 8.66
C THR A 151 12.73 -1.59 8.08
N VAL A 152 11.82 -1.70 7.10
CA VAL A 152 11.41 -0.59 6.23
C VAL A 152 10.80 0.54 7.03
N MET A 153 9.96 0.26 8.02
CA MET A 153 9.30 1.29 8.81
C MET A 153 10.29 2.03 9.70
N ARG A 154 11.34 1.39 10.19
CA ARG A 154 12.42 2.12 10.88
C ARG A 154 13.20 3.02 9.93
N ARG A 155 13.41 2.59 8.68
CA ARG A 155 14.04 3.45 7.66
C ARG A 155 13.14 4.63 7.29
N VAL A 156 11.83 4.42 7.18
CA VAL A 156 10.84 5.48 6.93
C VAL A 156 10.80 6.47 8.08
N TYR A 157 10.91 5.99 9.33
CA TYR A 157 10.99 6.86 10.52
C TYR A 157 12.18 7.83 10.47
N GLU A 158 13.27 7.44 9.82
CA GLU A 158 14.46 8.28 9.66
C GLU A 158 14.36 9.30 8.51
N VAL A 159 13.27 9.31 7.74
CA VAL A 159 13.03 10.30 6.68
C VAL A 159 12.74 11.67 7.32
N GLU A 160 13.54 12.69 6.95
CA GLU A 160 13.54 14.02 7.59
C GLU A 160 12.17 14.72 7.62
N ARG A 161 11.36 14.49 6.57
CA ARG A 161 10.04 15.11 6.40
C ARG A 161 8.91 14.34 7.08
N LEU A 162 9.18 13.17 7.64
CA LEU A 162 8.17 12.45 8.40
C LEU A 162 7.85 13.20 9.70
N ARG A 163 6.57 13.49 9.91
CA ARG A 163 6.07 14.13 11.13
C ARG A 163 5.40 13.16 12.07
N ARG A 164 4.78 12.11 11.52
CA ARG A 164 3.99 11.17 12.29
C ARG A 164 3.96 9.79 11.66
N MET A 165 4.00 8.77 12.50
CA MET A 165 3.88 7.36 12.12
C MET A 165 2.82 6.68 12.99
N LEU A 166 1.88 6.01 12.34
CA LEU A 166 0.86 5.19 12.97
C LEU A 166 0.83 3.80 12.34
N MET A 167 1.06 2.77 13.15
CA MET A 167 0.95 1.35 12.75
C MET A 167 -0.41 0.78 13.20
N VAL A 168 -1.08 -0.01 12.37
CA VAL A 168 -2.42 -0.54 12.66
C VAL A 168 -2.54 -2.01 12.26
N GLY A 169 -3.08 -2.84 13.16
CA GLY A 169 -3.26 -4.28 12.94
C GLY A 169 -2.09 -5.13 13.41
N THR A 170 -1.08 -4.50 14.01
CA THR A 170 0.14 -5.17 14.45
C THR A 170 -0.14 -6.23 15.51
N ARG A 171 0.52 -7.39 15.38
CA ARG A 171 0.36 -8.56 16.26
C ARG A 171 1.60 -9.44 16.31
N ALA A 172 2.56 -9.23 15.41
CA ALA A 172 3.80 -9.97 15.32
C ALA A 172 5.00 -9.01 15.41
N ALA A 173 5.53 -8.81 16.60
CA ALA A 173 6.67 -7.94 16.83
C ALA A 173 7.69 -8.57 17.79
N CYS A 174 8.97 -8.27 17.61
CA CYS A 174 9.99 -8.62 18.58
C CYS A 174 10.12 -7.53 19.66
N ARG A 175 10.74 -7.87 20.80
CA ARG A 175 10.89 -6.94 21.94
C ARG A 175 11.67 -5.68 21.58
N GLU A 176 12.64 -5.78 20.67
CA GLU A 176 13.41 -4.62 20.20
C GLU A 176 12.51 -3.62 19.47
N GLU A 177 11.63 -4.10 18.59
CA GLU A 177 10.73 -3.26 17.80
C GLU A 177 9.75 -2.50 18.70
N VAL A 178 9.17 -3.19 19.69
CA VAL A 178 8.27 -2.57 20.66
C VAL A 178 9.01 -1.53 21.50
N ALA A 179 10.21 -1.85 22.00
CA ALA A 179 11.01 -0.91 22.78
C ALA A 179 11.39 0.34 21.96
N TYR A 180 11.73 0.16 20.68
CA TYR A 180 12.01 1.26 19.77
C TYR A 180 10.75 2.12 19.52
N ALA A 181 9.59 1.49 19.29
CA ALA A 181 8.33 2.21 19.13
C ALA A 181 7.98 3.05 20.37
N GLU A 182 8.17 2.50 21.58
CA GLU A 182 7.94 3.21 22.84
C GLU A 182 8.93 4.38 23.03
N GLU A 183 10.22 4.14 22.79
CA GLU A 183 11.29 5.17 22.90
C GLU A 183 11.02 6.35 21.96
N GLN A 184 10.64 6.05 20.72
CA GLN A 184 10.37 7.04 19.67
C GLN A 184 8.92 7.56 19.68
N ARG A 185 8.07 7.07 20.60
CA ARG A 185 6.65 7.40 20.70
C ARG A 185 5.87 7.14 19.41
N ILE A 186 6.24 6.10 18.66
CA ILE A 186 5.50 5.63 17.50
C ILE A 186 4.19 5.02 17.99
N SER A 187 3.08 5.52 17.48
CA SER A 187 1.77 5.02 17.86
C SER A 187 1.48 3.72 17.11
N PHE A 188 0.95 2.72 17.80
CA PHE A 188 0.45 1.51 17.17
C PHE A 188 -0.87 1.05 17.78
N ILE A 189 -1.69 0.38 16.96
CA ILE A 189 -2.95 -0.25 17.35
C ILE A 189 -2.87 -1.72 16.95
N SER A 190 -3.04 -2.61 17.91
CA SER A 190 -2.96 -4.06 17.64
C SER A 190 -4.23 -4.63 17.00
N SER A 191 -4.13 -5.76 16.30
CA SER A 191 -5.32 -6.49 15.81
C SER A 191 -6.27 -6.87 16.96
N HIS A 192 -5.72 -7.23 18.12
CA HIS A 192 -6.47 -7.52 19.34
C HIS A 192 -7.33 -6.33 19.80
N GLU A 193 -6.78 -5.12 19.78
CA GLU A 193 -7.55 -3.90 20.09
C GLU A 193 -8.67 -3.67 19.06
N ILE A 194 -8.39 -3.91 17.78
CA ILE A 194 -9.39 -3.75 16.71
C ILE A 194 -10.56 -4.72 16.91
N ASN A 195 -10.26 -5.97 17.20
CA ASN A 195 -11.24 -7.03 17.38
C ASN A 195 -12.06 -6.86 18.68
N SER A 196 -11.51 -6.21 19.71
CA SER A 196 -12.18 -6.03 21.01
C SER A 196 -13.00 -4.74 21.15
N ARG A 197 -12.63 -3.67 20.45
CA ARG A 197 -13.23 -2.32 20.64
C ARG A 197 -14.22 -1.91 19.55
N GLY A 198 -14.24 -2.63 18.44
CA GLY A 198 -15.13 -2.36 17.32
C GLY A 198 -14.66 -1.23 16.40
N ILE A 199 -15.17 -1.23 15.17
CA ILE A 199 -14.64 -0.45 14.06
C ILE A 199 -14.80 1.07 14.26
N GLU A 200 -15.90 1.50 14.88
CA GLU A 200 -16.19 2.93 15.10
C GLU A 200 -15.18 3.59 16.05
N GLU A 201 -14.91 2.96 17.21
CA GLU A 201 -13.92 3.46 18.17
C GLU A 201 -12.53 3.50 17.54
N ILE A 202 -12.16 2.44 16.81
CA ILE A 202 -10.85 2.33 16.16
C ILE A 202 -10.68 3.38 15.07
N SER A 203 -11.68 3.60 14.23
CA SER A 203 -11.62 4.60 13.17
C SER A 203 -11.48 6.02 13.74
N SER A 204 -12.23 6.33 14.81
CA SER A 204 -12.10 7.59 15.54
C SER A 204 -10.70 7.74 16.16
N ARG A 205 -10.17 6.68 16.76
CA ARG A 205 -8.81 6.67 17.32
C ARG A 205 -7.75 6.86 16.23
N ILE A 206 -7.87 6.24 15.06
CA ILE A 206 -6.95 6.44 13.95
C ILE A 206 -6.97 7.90 13.51
N ASN A 207 -8.14 8.50 13.32
CA ASN A 207 -8.27 9.91 12.95
C ASN A 207 -7.64 10.85 14.01
N ASN A 208 -7.88 10.59 15.29
CA ASN A 208 -7.29 11.37 16.38
C ASN A 208 -5.77 11.22 16.45
N LEU A 209 -5.26 10.01 16.22
CA LEU A 209 -3.83 9.74 16.24
C LEU A 209 -3.13 10.34 15.03
N LEU A 210 -3.71 10.26 13.82
CA LEU A 210 -3.18 10.90 12.62
C LEU A 210 -3.22 12.42 12.73
N GLY A 211 -4.30 12.99 13.26
CA GLY A 211 -4.47 14.45 13.33
C GLY A 211 -4.70 15.08 11.96
N GLU A 212 -4.56 16.41 11.91
CA GLU A 212 -4.58 17.18 10.66
C GLU A 212 -3.15 17.28 10.11
N GLU A 213 -2.91 16.70 8.94
CA GLU A 213 -1.59 16.62 8.32
C GLU A 213 -1.69 17.07 6.86
N ASP A 214 -0.70 17.83 6.37
CA ASP A 214 -0.70 18.42 5.02
C ASP A 214 -0.56 17.38 3.90
N ALA A 215 0.01 16.22 4.23
CA ALA A 215 0.13 15.08 3.35
C ALA A 215 0.07 13.78 4.16
N ILE A 216 -0.68 12.81 3.66
CA ILE A 216 -0.77 11.46 4.22
C ILE A 216 -0.21 10.49 3.19
N TYR A 217 0.59 9.54 3.67
CA TYR A 217 0.97 8.33 2.97
C TYR A 217 0.26 7.14 3.62
N LEU A 218 -0.38 6.29 2.83
CA LEU A 218 -1.04 5.08 3.33
C LEU A 218 -0.29 3.85 2.81
N SER A 219 0.32 3.08 3.70
CA SER A 219 0.91 1.79 3.35
C SER A 219 0.00 0.67 3.80
N LEU A 220 -0.36 -0.24 2.90
CA LEU A 220 -1.24 -1.36 3.18
C LEU A 220 -0.48 -2.66 2.91
N ASP A 221 0.15 -3.19 3.95
CA ASP A 221 0.60 -4.56 3.94
C ASP A 221 -0.62 -5.48 4.01
N VAL A 222 -0.75 -6.35 3.02
CA VAL A 222 -1.91 -7.24 2.91
C VAL A 222 -1.90 -8.30 4.01
N ASP A 223 -0.76 -8.58 4.65
CA ASP A 223 -0.67 -9.50 5.76
C ASP A 223 -1.31 -8.98 7.06
N VAL A 224 -1.70 -7.69 7.11
CA VAL A 224 -2.56 -7.17 8.18
C VAL A 224 -3.85 -7.97 8.30
N LEU A 225 -4.33 -8.53 7.18
CA LEU A 225 -5.50 -9.38 7.11
C LEU A 225 -5.20 -10.76 7.68
N ASP A 226 -6.20 -11.37 8.32
CA ASP A 226 -6.09 -12.75 8.73
C ASP A 226 -5.84 -13.66 7.49
N PRO A 227 -5.01 -14.71 7.58
CA PRO A 227 -4.75 -15.64 6.49
C PRO A 227 -6.00 -16.31 5.91
N ALA A 228 -7.13 -16.32 6.65
CA ALA A 228 -8.43 -16.74 6.14
C ALA A 228 -8.93 -15.86 4.96
N PHE A 229 -8.51 -14.59 4.90
CA PHE A 229 -8.89 -13.64 3.86
C PHE A 229 -7.76 -13.31 2.88
N ALA A 230 -6.50 -13.39 3.33
CA ALA A 230 -5.31 -13.16 2.52
C ALA A 230 -4.30 -14.31 2.64
N PRO A 231 -4.62 -15.51 2.13
CA PRO A 231 -3.75 -16.69 2.28
C PRO A 231 -2.41 -16.57 1.55
N ALA A 232 -2.35 -15.73 0.50
CA ALA A 232 -1.19 -15.55 -0.37
C ALA A 232 -0.42 -14.27 -0.09
N VAL A 233 0.01 -14.11 1.16
CA VAL A 233 0.98 -13.10 1.59
C VAL A 233 2.36 -13.73 1.86
N GLN A 234 3.42 -12.91 1.92
CA GLN A 234 4.77 -13.42 2.14
C GLN A 234 4.96 -13.98 3.56
N THR A 235 4.37 -13.34 4.56
CA THR A 235 4.52 -13.65 6.00
C THR A 235 3.17 -13.74 6.72
N PRO A 236 2.37 -14.80 6.48
CA PRO A 236 1.02 -14.90 7.06
C PRO A 236 1.05 -15.02 8.58
N GLU A 237 0.38 -14.10 9.27
CA GLU A 237 0.21 -14.10 10.73
C GLU A 237 -1.27 -14.29 11.12
N PRO A 238 -1.65 -15.38 11.82
CA PRO A 238 -3.00 -15.57 12.33
C PRO A 238 -3.45 -14.47 13.32
N ASP A 239 -4.75 -14.42 13.64
CA ASP A 239 -5.36 -13.43 14.55
C ASP A 239 -5.35 -12.01 13.96
N GLY A 240 -5.50 -11.94 12.63
CA GLY A 240 -5.58 -10.69 11.88
C GLY A 240 -6.99 -10.10 11.82
N ILE A 241 -7.12 -8.99 11.11
CA ILE A 241 -8.43 -8.38 10.84
C ILE A 241 -9.05 -8.98 9.58
N SER A 242 -10.38 -8.94 9.49
CA SER A 242 -11.08 -9.33 8.26
C SER A 242 -11.01 -8.25 7.19
N THR A 243 -11.17 -8.65 5.92
CA THR A 243 -11.32 -7.71 4.80
C THR A 243 -12.47 -6.72 5.06
N TYR A 244 -13.57 -7.19 5.66
CA TYR A 244 -14.69 -6.32 6.02
C TYR A 244 -14.25 -5.21 7.00
N GLN A 245 -13.55 -5.56 8.08
CA GLN A 245 -13.07 -4.60 9.06
C GLN A 245 -12.11 -3.58 8.43
N LEU A 246 -11.16 -4.02 7.60
CA LEU A 246 -10.23 -3.11 6.92
C LEU A 246 -10.99 -2.10 6.05
N LEU A 247 -11.89 -2.57 5.17
CA LEU A 247 -12.65 -1.69 4.27
C LEU A 247 -13.59 -0.74 5.02
N GLU A 248 -14.15 -1.18 6.14
CA GLU A 248 -15.02 -0.37 7.00
C GLU A 248 -14.23 0.70 7.78
N ILE A 249 -12.98 0.41 8.14
CA ILE A 249 -12.05 1.39 8.71
C ILE A 249 -11.66 2.40 7.63
N ILE A 250 -11.23 1.94 6.45
CA ILE A 250 -10.86 2.80 5.31
C ILE A 250 -11.99 3.79 4.97
N SER A 251 -13.24 3.34 4.99
CA SER A 251 -14.38 4.20 4.68
C SER A 251 -14.66 5.30 5.73
N ARG A 252 -14.05 5.23 6.92
CA ARG A 252 -14.25 6.19 8.04
C ARG A 252 -13.05 7.06 8.35
N ILE A 253 -11.86 6.63 7.97
CA ILE A 253 -10.66 7.43 8.23
C ILE A 253 -10.61 8.64 7.28
N ASN A 254 -9.98 9.72 7.74
CA ASN A 254 -9.77 10.91 6.93
C ASN A 254 -8.57 10.70 6.00
N LEU A 255 -8.83 10.66 4.70
CA LEU A 255 -7.82 10.50 3.64
C LEU A 255 -7.82 11.69 2.67
N GLU A 256 -8.36 12.85 3.08
CA GLU A 256 -8.45 14.05 2.24
C GLU A 256 -7.09 14.48 1.66
N ASN A 257 -6.07 14.48 2.51
CA ASN A 257 -4.71 14.84 2.14
C ASN A 257 -3.85 13.63 1.73
N LEU A 258 -4.46 12.50 1.33
CA LEU A 258 -3.70 11.36 0.84
C LEU A 258 -3.00 11.69 -0.48
N VAL A 259 -1.67 11.61 -0.49
CA VAL A 259 -0.84 11.93 -1.67
C VAL A 259 -0.39 10.67 -2.40
N ALA A 260 -0.14 9.60 -1.66
CA ALA A 260 0.24 8.31 -2.22
C ALA A 260 -0.20 7.16 -1.30
N PHE A 261 -0.43 6.00 -1.89
CA PHE A 261 -0.59 4.77 -1.13
C PHE A 261 0.00 3.56 -1.85
N ASP A 262 0.37 2.54 -1.08
CA ASP A 262 0.84 1.26 -1.60
C ASP A 262 0.03 0.08 -1.06
N ILE A 263 -0.02 -0.98 -1.85
CA ILE A 263 -0.47 -2.32 -1.48
C ILE A 263 0.68 -3.29 -1.71
N VAL A 264 1.10 -4.00 -0.67
CA VAL A 264 2.35 -4.80 -0.69
C VAL A 264 2.17 -6.22 -0.14
N GLU A 265 3.24 -7.01 -0.23
CA GLU A 265 3.40 -8.37 0.30
C GLU A 265 2.44 -9.44 -0.25
N VAL A 266 1.68 -9.14 -1.30
CA VAL A 266 0.92 -10.17 -2.04
C VAL A 266 1.89 -11.09 -2.78
N ALA A 267 1.77 -12.41 -2.60
CA ALA A 267 2.57 -13.42 -3.29
C ALA A 267 1.66 -14.40 -4.03
N PRO A 268 1.24 -14.10 -5.28
CA PRO A 268 0.12 -14.79 -5.95
C PRO A 268 0.23 -16.31 -6.10
N LYS A 269 1.43 -16.88 -5.97
CA LYS A 269 1.66 -18.34 -6.08
C LYS A 269 1.08 -19.15 -4.92
N TYR A 270 0.71 -18.50 -3.83
CA TYR A 270 0.30 -19.18 -2.59
C TYR A 270 -1.22 -19.32 -2.43
N ASP A 271 -2.01 -18.90 -3.41
CA ASP A 271 -3.45 -19.17 -3.50
C ASP A 271 -3.94 -19.25 -4.95
N SER A 272 -5.26 -19.23 -5.14
CA SER A 272 -5.91 -19.29 -6.45
C SER A 272 -6.47 -17.92 -6.89
N GLY A 273 -5.86 -16.81 -6.46
CA GLY A 273 -6.26 -15.44 -6.81
C GLY A 273 -7.15 -14.72 -5.79
N VAL A 274 -7.40 -15.33 -4.62
CA VAL A 274 -8.25 -14.73 -3.57
C VAL A 274 -7.61 -13.44 -3.06
N THR A 275 -6.33 -13.50 -2.70
CA THR A 275 -5.58 -12.38 -2.14
C THR A 275 -5.42 -11.25 -3.16
N ALA A 276 -5.19 -11.57 -4.43
CA ALA A 276 -5.10 -10.59 -5.50
C ALA A 276 -6.44 -9.87 -5.75
N ALA A 277 -7.57 -10.59 -5.67
CA ALA A 277 -8.90 -9.99 -5.74
C ALA A 277 -9.21 -9.08 -4.54
N VAL A 278 -8.79 -9.49 -3.33
CA VAL A 278 -8.88 -8.65 -2.12
C VAL A 278 -8.05 -7.38 -2.27
N ALA A 279 -6.80 -7.49 -2.70
CA ALA A 279 -5.92 -6.35 -2.97
C ALA A 279 -6.52 -5.39 -4.01
N ALA A 280 -7.03 -5.90 -5.14
CA ALA A 280 -7.71 -5.08 -6.14
C ALA A 280 -8.92 -4.34 -5.58
N ARG A 281 -9.74 -4.99 -4.75
CA ARG A 281 -10.87 -4.35 -4.07
C ARG A 281 -10.42 -3.27 -3.08
N ILE A 282 -9.34 -3.50 -2.32
CA ILE A 282 -8.79 -2.50 -1.40
C ILE A 282 -8.34 -1.25 -2.16
N ILE A 283 -7.59 -1.42 -3.26
CA ILE A 283 -7.15 -0.29 -4.11
C ILE A 283 -8.35 0.53 -4.57
N PHE A 284 -9.41 -0.13 -5.04
CA PHE A 284 -10.62 0.57 -5.50
C PHE A 284 -11.35 1.31 -4.37
N GLU A 285 -11.52 0.70 -3.20
CA GLU A 285 -12.20 1.35 -2.07
C GLU A 285 -11.39 2.52 -1.50
N VAL A 286 -10.05 2.43 -1.51
CA VAL A 286 -9.18 3.55 -1.15
C VAL A 286 -9.34 4.68 -2.18
N LEU A 287 -9.20 4.41 -3.48
CA LEU A 287 -9.39 5.42 -4.53
C LEU A 287 -10.75 6.12 -4.41
N SER A 288 -11.82 5.33 -4.25
CA SER A 288 -13.18 5.83 -4.07
C SER A 288 -13.33 6.72 -2.84
N ARG A 289 -12.66 6.35 -1.73
CA ARG A 289 -12.70 7.12 -0.49
C ARG A 289 -12.04 8.49 -0.65
N ILE A 290 -10.88 8.53 -1.29
CA ILE A 290 -10.14 9.77 -1.49
C ILE A 290 -10.88 10.69 -2.47
N ASP A 291 -11.58 10.13 -3.46
CA ASP A 291 -12.33 10.90 -4.44
C ASP A 291 -13.47 11.70 -3.78
N ILE A 292 -14.23 11.07 -2.88
CA ILE A 292 -15.27 11.75 -2.09
C ILE A 292 -14.72 12.85 -1.19
N CYS A 293 -13.52 12.67 -0.65
CA CYS A 293 -12.92 13.73 0.16
C CYS A 293 -12.56 14.98 -0.65
N ARG A 294 -12.54 14.93 -2.00
CA ARG A 294 -12.28 16.12 -2.85
C ARG A 294 -13.50 17.01 -3.05
N THR A 295 -14.71 16.45 -2.95
CA THR A 295 -15.98 17.14 -3.26
C THR A 295 -16.60 17.78 -2.03
#